data_AF-A0AAE4V3F6-F1
#
_entry.id   AF-A0AAE4V3F6-F1
#
_cell.length_a   1.000
_cell.length_b   1.000
_cell.length_c   1.000
_cell.angle_alpha   90.00
_cell.angle_beta   90.00
_cell.angle_gamma   90.00
#
_symmetry.space_group_name_H-M   'P 1'
#
loop_
_entity.id
_entity.type
_entity.pdbx_description
1 polymer ?
#
loop_
_entity_poly.entity_id
_entity_poly.type
_entity_poly.pdbx_seq_one_letter_code
_entity_poly.pdbx_strand_id
1 'polypeptide(L)'
;MATEPDIAVDGDETDVTAPTQNPDTEVDSDSDDYLIEEGEIAGDYLEQLLDVLDFDGDIDLDVEGDRAVVSIDGGDDLTKLVGRKGEVLDALQELTRLAVQQA
;
A
#
# COMPACT_ATOMS: atom_id res chain seq x y z
N MET A 1 -58.13 45.15 -8.65
CA MET A 1 -57.71 46.21 -9.58
C MET A 1 -56.41 46.75 -9.01
N ALA A 2 -55.25 46.73 -9.65
CA ALA A 2 -54.76 46.44 -11.00
C ALA A 2 -53.22 46.58 -10.79
N THR A 3 -52.36 45.58 -10.92
CA THR A 3 -51.77 44.93 -12.11
C THR A 3 -50.25 45.02 -11.86
N GLU A 4 -49.54 43.91 -12.02
CA GLU A 4 -48.07 43.86 -12.06
C GLU A 4 -47.54 44.61 -13.30
N PRO A 5 -46.23 44.95 -13.33
CA PRO A 5 -45.46 44.37 -14.42
C PRO A 5 -44.09 43.81 -14.00
N ASP A 6 -43.87 42.65 -14.60
CA ASP A 6 -42.68 41.84 -14.84
C ASP A 6 -41.52 42.60 -15.53
N ILE A 7 -40.27 42.34 -15.13
CA ILE A 7 -39.08 42.30 -16.02
C ILE A 7 -37.86 41.66 -15.32
N ALA A 8 -37.72 40.35 -15.55
CA ALA A 8 -36.55 39.59 -16.04
C ALA A 8 -35.08 39.85 -15.57
N VAL A 9 -34.48 38.74 -15.10
CA VAL A 9 -33.14 38.15 -15.42
C VAL A 9 -31.88 38.99 -15.18
N ASP A 10 -31.02 38.52 -14.28
CA ASP A 10 -29.71 37.94 -14.68
C ASP A 10 -29.18 37.02 -13.58
N GLY A 11 -28.90 35.77 -13.94
CA GLY A 11 -28.29 34.79 -13.06
C GLY A 11 -26.80 35.06 -12.99
N ASP A 12 -26.26 35.17 -11.77
CA ASP A 12 -24.84 35.02 -11.54
C ASP A 12 -24.65 33.82 -10.60
N GLU A 13 -24.42 32.67 -11.22
CA GLU A 13 -23.79 31.53 -10.58
C GLU A 13 -22.39 31.97 -10.13
N THR A 14 -22.25 32.40 -8.89
CA THR A 14 -20.91 32.38 -8.28
C THR A 14 -20.62 30.97 -7.81
N ASP A 15 -20.30 30.11 -8.79
CA ASP A 15 -19.43 28.97 -8.61
C ASP A 15 -18.06 29.52 -8.18
N VAL A 16 -17.84 29.52 -6.87
CA VAL A 16 -16.49 29.53 -6.30
C VAL A 16 -16.31 28.23 -5.55
N THR A 17 -16.36 27.14 -6.32
CA THR A 17 -15.61 25.93 -5.96
C THR A 17 -14.14 26.32 -6.02
N ALA A 18 -13.61 26.81 -4.89
CA ALA A 18 -12.18 26.92 -4.72
C ALA A 18 -11.59 25.53 -5.02
N PRO A 19 -10.57 25.41 -5.88
CA PRO A 19 -9.74 24.23 -5.81
C PRO A 19 -9.04 24.37 -4.46
N THR A 20 -9.54 23.68 -3.43
CA THR A 20 -8.68 23.29 -2.32
C THR A 20 -7.67 22.34 -2.92
N GLN A 21 -6.65 22.94 -3.52
CA GLN A 21 -5.40 22.30 -3.83
C GLN A 21 -4.82 21.96 -2.46
N ASN A 22 -5.06 20.73 -2.02
CA ASN A 22 -4.29 20.14 -0.93
C ASN A 22 -2.82 20.34 -1.28
N PRO A 23 -2.01 21.01 -0.43
CA PRO A 23 -0.61 21.25 -0.71
C PRO A 23 0.29 20.05 -0.32
N ASP A 24 -0.27 18.84 -0.18
CA ASP A 24 0.43 17.66 0.37
C ASP A 24 0.58 16.54 -0.66
N THR A 25 1.15 16.80 -1.84
CA THR A 25 1.54 15.70 -2.76
C THR A 25 2.75 16.06 -3.61
N GLU A 26 3.78 16.70 -3.04
CA GLU A 26 5.02 16.97 -3.78
C GLU A 26 6.31 16.50 -3.07
N VAL A 27 6.22 15.65 -2.04
CA VAL A 27 7.42 15.14 -1.35
C VAL A 27 7.19 13.73 -0.79
N ASP A 28 7.01 12.70 -1.62
CA ASP A 28 7.13 11.31 -1.12
C ASP A 28 7.63 10.31 -2.18
N SER A 29 7.91 10.73 -3.42
CA SER A 29 8.42 9.81 -4.45
C SER A 29 9.76 9.17 -4.06
N ASP A 30 10.66 9.92 -3.40
CA ASP A 30 11.92 9.34 -2.94
C ASP A 30 11.69 8.32 -1.81
N SER A 31 10.71 8.55 -0.93
CA SER A 31 10.38 7.66 0.18
C SER A 31 9.68 6.40 -0.29
N ASP A 32 8.76 6.52 -1.25
CA ASP A 32 8.10 5.40 -1.90
C ASP A 32 9.11 4.52 -2.63
N ASP A 33 10.07 5.12 -3.36
CA ASP A 33 11.13 4.38 -4.05
C ASP A 33 11.98 3.53 -3.07
N TYR A 34 12.30 4.06 -1.89
CA TYR A 34 13.00 3.30 -0.84
C TYR A 34 12.14 2.16 -0.27
N LEU A 35 10.84 2.38 -0.07
CA LEU A 35 9.93 1.36 0.45
C LEU A 35 9.69 0.24 -0.58
N ILE A 36 9.64 0.58 -1.86
CA ILE A 36 9.56 -0.39 -2.95
C ILE A 36 10.83 -1.25 -2.97
N GLU A 37 12.01 -0.64 -2.90
CA GLU A 37 13.29 -1.37 -2.85
C GLU A 37 13.39 -2.30 -1.62
N GLU A 38 12.99 -1.81 -0.43
CA GLU A 38 12.90 -2.63 0.79
C GLU A 38 11.94 -3.80 0.62
N GLY A 39 10.79 -3.55 0.01
CA GLY A 39 9.82 -4.58 -0.35
C GLY A 39 10.43 -5.64 -1.27
N GLU A 40 11.06 -5.23 -2.37
CA GLU A 40 11.66 -6.15 -3.36
C GLU A 40 12.68 -7.08 -2.71
N ILE A 41 13.56 -6.54 -1.85
CA ILE A 41 14.56 -7.33 -1.11
C ILE A 41 13.87 -8.35 -0.18
N ALA A 42 12.83 -7.92 0.54
CA ALA A 42 12.06 -8.80 1.42
C ALA A 42 11.33 -9.90 0.63
N GLY A 43 10.74 -9.54 -0.52
CA GLY A 43 10.08 -10.45 -1.44
C GLY A 43 11.03 -11.51 -1.99
N ASP A 44 12.20 -11.09 -2.49
CA ASP A 44 13.24 -11.99 -3.01
C ASP A 44 13.71 -13.01 -1.96
N TYR A 45 13.90 -12.54 -0.71
CA TYR A 45 14.29 -13.42 0.39
C TYR A 45 13.22 -14.49 0.67
N LEU A 46 11.95 -14.08 0.68
CA LEU A 46 10.83 -14.98 0.95
C LEU A 46 10.57 -15.92 -0.24
N GLU A 47 10.64 -15.46 -1.47
CA GLU A 47 10.50 -16.28 -2.68
C GLU A 47 11.56 -17.38 -2.74
N GLN A 48 12.82 -17.03 -2.52
CA GLN A 48 13.91 -18.02 -2.46
C GLN A 48 13.72 -19.02 -1.33
N LEU A 49 13.19 -18.58 -0.18
CA LEU A 49 12.87 -19.49 0.91
C LEU A 49 11.74 -20.46 0.53
N LEU A 50 10.68 -19.98 -0.13
CA LEU A 50 9.56 -20.81 -0.58
C LEU A 50 10.00 -21.86 -1.61
N ASP A 51 10.88 -21.49 -2.55
CA ASP A 51 11.49 -22.42 -3.51
C ASP A 51 12.28 -23.54 -2.81
N VAL A 52 13.10 -23.19 -1.81
CA VAL A 52 13.86 -24.17 -1.02
C VAL A 52 12.94 -25.13 -0.25
N LEU A 53 11.78 -24.66 0.16
CA LEU A 53 10.79 -25.43 0.92
C LEU A 53 9.79 -26.19 0.04
N ASP A 54 9.82 -25.98 -1.28
CA ASP A 54 8.85 -26.52 -2.25
C ASP A 54 7.41 -26.12 -1.91
N PHE A 55 7.22 -24.86 -1.53
CA PHE A 55 5.90 -24.31 -1.15
C PHE A 55 5.35 -23.41 -2.26
N ASP A 56 4.12 -23.68 -2.67
CA ASP A 56 3.39 -22.88 -3.65
C ASP A 56 2.79 -21.64 -2.95
N GLY A 57 3.52 -20.53 -2.97
CA GLY A 57 3.06 -19.22 -2.49
C GLY A 57 3.42 -18.12 -3.48
N ASP A 58 2.46 -17.28 -3.81
CA ASP A 58 2.61 -16.07 -4.60
C ASP A 58 2.97 -14.91 -3.66
N ILE A 59 3.99 -14.14 -4.03
CA ILE A 59 4.45 -12.97 -3.28
C ILE A 59 3.86 -11.72 -3.92
N ASP A 60 3.17 -10.92 -3.11
CA ASP A 60 2.66 -9.60 -3.50
C ASP A 60 3.28 -8.52 -2.61
N LEU A 61 3.57 -7.36 -3.21
CA LEU A 61 4.19 -6.22 -2.54
C LEU A 61 3.28 -5.00 -2.63
N ASP A 62 3.17 -4.27 -1.52
CA ASP A 62 2.41 -3.03 -1.45
C ASP A 62 3.12 -1.99 -0.56
N VAL A 63 2.75 -0.72 -0.70
CA VAL A 63 3.22 0.38 0.13
C VAL A 63 2.04 0.99 0.86
N GLU A 64 2.01 0.82 2.18
CA GLU A 64 0.97 1.37 3.04
C GLU A 64 1.54 2.50 3.91
N GLY A 65 1.41 3.74 3.43
CA GLY A 65 1.91 4.92 4.14
C GLY A 65 3.43 4.91 4.22
N ASP A 66 3.98 4.74 5.41
CA ASP A 66 5.43 4.72 5.67
C ASP A 66 6.03 3.31 5.74
N ARG A 67 5.34 2.30 5.16
CA ARG A 67 5.69 0.88 5.32
C ARG A 67 5.59 0.11 4.02
N ALA A 68 6.63 -0.67 3.76
CA ALA A 68 6.58 -1.77 2.80
C ALA A 68 5.81 -2.94 3.42
N VAL A 69 4.86 -3.49 2.68
CA VAL A 69 4.06 -4.65 3.06
C VAL A 69 4.33 -5.76 2.05
N VAL A 70 4.61 -6.96 2.56
CA VAL A 70 4.78 -8.17 1.74
C VAL A 70 3.74 -9.18 2.18
N SER A 71 2.91 -9.64 1.25
CA SER A 71 1.93 -10.70 1.45
C SER A 71 2.37 -11.97 0.74
N ILE A 72 2.02 -13.10 1.35
CA ILE A 72 2.20 -14.44 0.77
C ILE A 72 0.83 -15.08 0.69
N ASP A 73 0.33 -15.26 -0.52
CA ASP A 73 -0.94 -15.92 -0.80
C ASP A 73 -0.67 -17.28 -1.45
N GLY A 74 -1.52 -18.30 -1.24
CA GLY A 74 -1.31 -19.59 -1.89
C GLY A 74 -1.73 -20.81 -1.09
N GLY A 75 -1.02 -21.91 -1.34
CA GLY A 75 -1.47 -23.29 -1.09
C GLY A 75 -1.59 -23.72 0.37
N ASP A 76 -2.15 -24.92 0.57
CA ASP A 76 -2.39 -25.54 1.88
C ASP A 76 -1.12 -25.61 2.77
N ASP A 77 0.06 -25.59 2.13
CA ASP A 77 1.37 -25.71 2.77
C ASP A 77 1.81 -24.43 3.50
N LEU A 78 1.27 -23.25 3.18
CA LEU A 78 1.59 -21.99 3.87
C LEU A 78 1.22 -22.01 5.35
N THR A 79 0.26 -22.83 5.76
CA THR A 79 -0.09 -23.03 7.18
C THR A 79 1.13 -23.47 8.01
N LYS A 80 2.10 -24.15 7.40
CA LYS A 80 3.34 -24.58 8.06
C LYS A 80 4.26 -23.40 8.39
N LEU A 81 4.22 -22.32 7.60
CA LEU A 81 4.98 -21.10 7.85
C LEU A 81 4.45 -20.32 9.06
N VAL A 82 3.18 -20.49 9.43
CA VAL A 82 2.64 -19.97 10.69
C VAL A 82 3.26 -20.69 11.89
N GLY A 83 3.38 -22.01 11.78
CA GLY A 83 3.91 -22.84 12.86
C GLY A 83 3.01 -22.87 14.10
N ARG A 84 3.52 -23.40 15.21
CA ARG A 84 2.75 -23.46 16.47
C ARG A 84 2.64 -22.07 17.06
N LYS A 85 1.41 -21.58 17.26
CA LYS A 85 1.13 -20.27 17.86
C LYS A 85 1.79 -19.07 17.15
N GLY A 86 2.21 -19.21 15.89
CA GLY A 86 2.90 -18.14 15.17
C GLY A 86 4.42 -18.14 15.31
N GLU A 87 5.03 -19.07 16.06
CA GLU A 87 6.47 -19.02 16.37
C GLU A 87 7.37 -19.08 15.11
N VAL A 88 6.92 -19.76 14.05
CA VAL A 88 7.68 -19.81 12.78
C VAL A 88 7.51 -18.51 12.01
N LEU A 89 6.29 -17.99 11.95
CA LEU A 89 6.01 -16.71 11.30
C LEU A 89 6.79 -15.58 11.96
N ASP A 90 6.81 -15.51 13.28
CA ASP A 90 7.59 -14.52 14.03
C ASP A 90 9.08 -14.62 13.68
N ALA A 91 9.63 -15.83 13.62
CA ALA A 91 11.02 -16.04 13.24
C ALA A 91 11.30 -15.62 11.79
N LEU A 92 10.40 -15.94 10.87
CA LEU A 92 10.52 -15.56 9.46
C LEU A 92 10.43 -14.04 9.29
N GLN A 93 9.55 -13.38 10.02
CA GLN A 93 9.42 -11.93 10.00
C GLN A 93 10.72 -11.26 10.47
N GLU A 94 11.33 -11.75 11.55
CA GLU A 94 12.60 -11.18 12.02
C GLU A 94 13.79 -11.51 11.12
N LEU A 95 13.80 -12.68 10.49
CA LEU A 95 14.83 -13.02 9.50
C LEU A 95 14.72 -12.17 8.24
N THR A 96 13.50 -11.94 7.76
CA THR A 96 13.24 -11.07 6.59
C THR A 96 13.63 -9.63 6.89
N ARG A 97 13.25 -9.14 8.08
CA ARG A 97 13.69 -7.82 8.57
C ARG A 97 15.22 -7.70 8.60
N LEU A 98 15.91 -8.76 9.02
CA LEU A 98 17.38 -8.78 9.05
C LEU A 98 17.97 -8.81 7.63
N ALA A 99 17.37 -9.56 6.71
CA ALA A 99 17.80 -9.64 5.32
C ALA A 99 17.76 -8.26 4.65
N VAL A 100 16.67 -7.52 4.83
CA VAL A 100 16.53 -6.13 4.36
C VAL A 100 17.61 -5.22 4.94
N GLN A 101 17.85 -5.28 6.26
CA GLN A 101 18.84 -4.40 6.91
C GLN A 101 20.30 -4.66 6.51
N GLN A 102 20.58 -5.84 5.95
CA GLN A 102 21.93 -6.26 5.55
C GLN A 102 22.19 -6.13 4.05
N ALA A 103 21.16 -5.83 3.26
CA ALA A 103 21.25 -5.65 1.81
C ALA A 103 22.03 -4.39 1.43
#